data_AF-A0A1C6HS01-F1
#
_entry.id   AF-A0A1C6HS01-F1
#
_cell.length_a   1.000
_cell.length_b   1.000
_cell.length_c   1.000
_cell.angle_alpha   90.00
_cell.angle_beta   90.00
_cell.angle_gamma   90.00
#
_symmetry.space_group_name_H-M   'P 1'
#
loop_
_entity.id
_entity.type
_entity.pdbx_description
1 polymer ?
#
loop_
_entity_poly.entity_id
_entity_poly.type
_entity_poly.pdbx_seq_one_letter_code
_entity_poly.pdbx_strand_id
1 'polypeptide(L)'
;MAYLKYDTDKMQLTKARYYACTLRMEALKTSMQSMADGIRTAWDSDAGRAFFDKYDNEWLVNFMQYKEVITHMADNLNIASGKYSEITQQANKLNIK
;
A
#
# COMPACT_ATOMS: atom_id res chain seq x y z
N MET A 1 -3.26 -9.23 35.31
CA MET A 1 -4.12 -8.98 34.13
C MET A 1 -3.20 -8.94 32.93
N ALA A 2 -3.37 -9.85 31.96
CA ALA A 2 -2.62 -9.76 30.72
C ALA A 2 -3.14 -8.54 29.96
N TYR A 3 -2.52 -7.38 30.22
CA TYR A 3 -2.66 -6.19 29.39
C TYR A 3 -2.26 -6.61 27.98
N LEU A 4 -3.23 -7.02 27.17
CA LEU A 4 -2.99 -7.19 25.76
C LEU A 4 -2.62 -5.80 25.24
N LYS A 5 -1.33 -5.55 25.06
CA LYS A 5 -0.77 -4.29 24.57
C LYS A 5 -1.10 -4.15 23.07
N TYR A 6 -2.37 -3.95 22.75
CA TYR A 6 -2.78 -3.50 21.43
C TYR A 6 -3.46 -2.15 21.54
N ASP A 7 -3.26 -1.34 20.50
CA ASP A 7 -3.82 -0.02 20.35
C ASP A 7 -4.55 -0.02 18.99
N THR A 8 -5.83 -0.37 19.02
CA THR A 8 -6.65 -0.49 17.81
C THR A 8 -6.76 0.84 17.08
N ASP A 9 -6.74 1.96 17.80
CA ASP A 9 -6.80 3.30 17.20
C ASP A 9 -5.54 3.60 16.40
N LYS A 10 -4.35 3.28 16.95
CA LYS A 10 -3.09 3.36 16.20
C LYS A 10 -3.06 2.43 15.00
N MET A 11 -3.63 1.23 15.09
CA MET A 11 -3.74 0.31 13.95
C MET A 11 -4.62 0.90 12.84
N GLN A 12 -5.78 1.44 13.18
CA GLN A 12 -6.69 2.09 12.23
C GLN A 12 -6.07 3.35 11.60
N LEU A 13 -5.38 4.18 12.41
CA LEU A 13 -4.66 5.35 11.92
C LEU A 13 -3.55 4.95 10.94
N THR A 14 -2.78 3.91 11.26
CA THR A 14 -1.69 3.43 10.40
C THR A 14 -2.23 2.82 9.11
N LYS A 15 -3.33 2.07 9.19
CA LYS A 15 -4.06 1.56 8.01
C LYS A 15 -4.47 2.70 7.08
N ALA A 16 -5.08 3.76 7.62
CA ALA A 16 -5.48 4.93 6.83
C ALA A 16 -4.28 5.61 6.14
N ARG A 17 -3.12 5.66 6.81
CA ARG A 17 -1.88 6.19 6.22
C ARG A 17 -1.36 5.32 5.07
N TYR A 18 -1.42 4.00 5.18
CA TYR A 18 -1.06 3.10 4.08
C TYR A 18 -2.00 3.28 2.89
N TYR A 19 -3.31 3.33 3.10
CA TYR A 19 -4.26 3.62 2.01
C TYR A 19 -3.97 4.97 1.34
N ALA A 20 -3.77 6.03 2.11
CA ALA A 20 -3.40 7.33 1.57
C ALA A 20 -2.09 7.29 0.75
N CYS A 21 -1.11 6.48 1.17
CA CYS A 21 0.12 6.26 0.42
C CYS A 21 -0.16 5.56 -0.92
N THR A 22 -0.95 4.49 -0.94
CA THR A 22 -1.30 3.78 -2.18
C THR A 22 -2.04 4.66 -3.20
N LEU A 23 -2.88 5.59 -2.73
CA LEU A 23 -3.55 6.57 -3.61
C LEU A 23 -2.56 7.56 -4.23
N ARG A 24 -1.60 8.06 -3.44
CA ARG A 24 -0.53 8.93 -3.96
C ARG A 24 0.36 8.19 -4.96
N MET A 25 0.63 6.91 -4.70
CA MET A 25 1.38 6.07 -5.63
C MET A 25 0.64 5.94 -6.97
N GLU A 26 -0.68 5.70 -6.96
CA GLU A 26 -1.45 5.61 -8.21
C GLU A 26 -1.46 6.93 -9.00
N ALA A 27 -1.59 8.05 -8.29
CA ALA A 27 -1.49 9.37 -8.92
C ALA A 27 -0.11 9.59 -9.55
N LEU A 28 0.97 9.28 -8.84
CA LEU A 28 2.34 9.38 -9.36
C LEU A 28 2.56 8.49 -10.58
N LYS A 29 2.09 7.24 -10.53
CA LYS A 29 2.14 6.32 -11.66
C LYS A 29 1.45 6.93 -12.88
N THR A 30 0.23 7.42 -12.72
CA THR A 30 -0.56 8.02 -13.81
C THR A 30 0.16 9.22 -14.43
N SER A 31 0.71 10.12 -13.59
CA SER A 31 1.48 11.26 -14.08
C SER A 31 2.74 10.83 -14.84
N MET A 32 3.49 9.86 -14.30
CA MET A 32 4.71 9.37 -14.96
C MET A 32 4.42 8.66 -16.27
N GLN A 33 3.35 7.85 -16.34
CA GLN A 33 2.91 7.20 -17.57
C GLN A 33 2.55 8.24 -18.63
N SER A 34 1.76 9.25 -18.27
CA SER A 34 1.42 10.32 -19.20
C SER A 34 2.64 11.08 -19.73
N MET A 35 3.64 11.34 -18.89
CA MET A 35 4.88 11.98 -19.32
C MET A 35 5.71 11.08 -20.25
N ALA A 36 5.83 9.78 -19.91
CA ALA A 36 6.55 8.81 -20.73
C ALA A 36 5.88 8.63 -22.10
N ASP A 37 4.56 8.47 -22.14
CA ASP A 37 3.80 8.33 -23.37
C ASP A 37 3.88 9.59 -24.25
N GLY A 38 3.94 10.77 -23.63
CA GLY A 38 4.07 12.05 -24.34
C GLY A 38 5.35 12.19 -25.17
N ILE A 39 6.42 11.46 -24.82
CA ILE A 39 7.70 11.49 -25.55
C ILE A 39 7.98 10.19 -26.31
N ARG A 40 7.21 9.13 -26.07
CA ARG A 40 7.48 7.76 -26.57
C ARG A 40 7.56 7.66 -28.08
N THR A 41 6.65 8.32 -28.80
CA THR A 41 6.62 8.29 -30.27
C THR A 41 7.62 9.26 -30.90
N ALA A 42 8.02 10.31 -30.19
CA ALA A 42 8.99 11.29 -30.65
C ALA A 42 10.44 10.83 -30.44
N TRP A 43 10.67 9.88 -29.53
CA TRP A 43 12.00 9.42 -29.16
C TRP A 43 12.34 8.04 -29.77
N ASP A 44 12.27 7.94 -31.10
CA ASP A 44 12.62 6.72 -31.83
C ASP A 44 14.13 6.59 -32.08
N SER A 45 14.86 6.26 -31.01
CA SER A 45 16.29 5.96 -31.05
C SER A 45 16.60 4.72 -30.22
N ASP A 46 17.79 4.12 -30.37
CA ASP A 46 18.22 3.00 -29.52
C ASP A 46 18.17 3.36 -28.02
N ALA A 47 18.57 4.58 -27.68
CA ALA A 47 18.50 5.09 -26.30
C ALA A 47 17.06 5.21 -25.81
N GLY A 48 16.15 5.70 -26.66
CA GLY A 48 14.72 5.79 -26.34
C GLY A 48 14.11 4.41 -26.12
N ARG A 49 14.36 3.46 -27.03
CA ARG A 49 13.92 2.07 -26.89
C ARG A 49 14.42 1.43 -25.59
N ALA A 50 15.71 1.59 -25.27
CA ALA A 50 16.29 1.09 -24.03
C ALA A 50 15.69 1.75 -22.78
N PHE A 51 15.36 3.04 -22.85
CA PHE A 51 14.68 3.74 -21.75
C PHE A 51 13.28 3.18 -21.52
N PHE A 52 12.47 3.02 -22.57
CA PHE A 52 11.09 2.54 -22.44
C PHE A 52 11.02 1.06 -22.03
N ASP A 53 11.97 0.23 -22.48
CA ASP A 53 12.09 -1.15 -22.01
C ASP A 53 12.29 -1.21 -20.49
N LYS A 54 13.23 -0.42 -19.95
CA LYS A 54 13.42 -0.31 -18.49
C LYS A 54 12.23 0.30 -17.77
N TYR A 55 11.59 1.29 -18.38
CA TYR A 55 10.41 1.92 -17.81
C TYR A 55 9.26 0.92 -17.64
N ASP A 56 8.95 0.14 -18.68
CA ASP A 56 7.84 -0.81 -18.69
C ASP A 56 8.15 -2.05 -17.86
N ASN A 57 9.36 -2.61 -18.00
CA ASN A 57 9.69 -3.92 -17.46
C ASN A 57 10.36 -3.88 -16.08
N GLU A 58 11.00 -2.78 -15.71
CA GLU A 58 11.61 -2.63 -14.38
C GLU A 58 10.84 -1.64 -13.51
N TRP A 59 10.74 -0.39 -13.94
CA TRP A 59 10.19 0.66 -13.08
C TRP A 59 8.71 0.43 -12.78
N LEU A 60 7.87 0.25 -13.80
CA LEU A 60 6.42 0.10 -13.62
C LEU A 60 6.09 -1.17 -12.83
N VAL A 61 6.77 -2.28 -13.13
CA VAL A 61 6.61 -3.56 -12.42
C VAL A 61 6.97 -3.40 -10.94
N ASN A 62 8.17 -2.89 -10.63
CA ASN A 62 8.63 -2.71 -9.25
C ASN A 62 7.73 -1.73 -8.48
N PHE A 63 7.29 -0.66 -9.13
CA PHE A 63 6.39 0.33 -8.52
C PHE A 63 5.06 -0.29 -8.10
N MET A 64 4.48 -1.13 -8.96
CA MET A 64 3.24 -1.86 -8.67
C MET A 64 3.43 -2.87 -7.53
N GLN A 65 4.56 -3.58 -7.50
CA GLN A 65 4.89 -4.51 -6.40
C GLN A 65 5.01 -3.78 -5.05
N TYR A 66 5.65 -2.62 -4.99
CA TYR A 66 5.71 -1.83 -3.75
C TYR A 66 4.32 -1.37 -3.30
N LYS A 67 3.45 -0.97 -4.23
CA LYS A 67 2.07 -0.60 -3.93
C LYS A 67 1.28 -1.78 -3.35
N GLU A 68 1.49 -2.98 -3.90
CA GLU A 68 0.86 -4.21 -3.43
C GLU A 68 1.28 -4.55 -1.99
N VAL A 69 2.58 -4.47 -1.67
CA VAL A 69 3.09 -4.68 -0.30
C VAL A 69 2.42 -3.73 0.70
N ILE A 70 2.31 -2.44 0.35
CA ILE A 70 1.68 -1.44 1.23
C ILE A 70 0.19 -1.72 1.41
N THR A 71 -0.49 -2.17 0.35
CA THR A 71 -1.90 -2.61 0.41
C THR A 71 -2.05 -3.77 1.38
N HIS A 72 -1.22 -4.81 1.27
CA HIS A 72 -1.25 -5.96 2.18
C HIS A 72 -0.95 -5.57 3.64
N MET A 73 -0.07 -4.61 3.87
CA MET A 73 0.16 -4.09 5.22
C MET A 73 -1.08 -3.39 5.79
N ALA A 74 -1.86 -2.68 4.96
CA ALA A 74 -3.14 -2.11 5.38
C ALA A 74 -4.17 -3.19 5.71
N ASP A 75 -4.26 -4.24 4.89
CA ASP A 75 -5.16 -5.38 5.11
C ASP A 75 -4.81 -6.14 6.40
N ASN A 76 -3.53 -6.38 6.64
CA ASN A 76 -3.04 -7.02 7.85
C ASN A 76 -3.41 -6.22 9.10
N LEU A 77 -3.30 -4.89 9.07
CA LEU A 77 -3.74 -4.03 10.17
C LEU A 77 -5.26 -4.07 10.37
N ASN A 78 -6.03 -4.17 9.28
CA ASN A 78 -7.48 -4.31 9.34
C ASN A 78 -7.88 -5.62 10.03
N ILE A 79 -7.27 -6.73 9.61
CA ILE A 79 -7.50 -8.06 10.18
C ILE A 79 -7.09 -8.09 11.66
N ALA A 80 -5.91 -7.56 11.99
CA ALA A 80 -5.42 -7.52 13.35
C ALA A 80 -6.36 -6.72 14.27
N SER A 81 -6.76 -5.52 13.84
CA SER A 81 -7.71 -4.71 14.61
C SER A 81 -9.04 -5.42 14.84
N GLY A 82 -9.58 -6.12 13.83
CA GLY A 82 -10.83 -6.89 13.96
C GLY A 82 -10.71 -8.01 15.00
N LYS A 83 -9.65 -8.81 14.92
CA LYS A 83 -9.38 -9.90 15.87
C LYS A 83 -9.23 -9.40 17.32
N TYR A 84 -8.53 -8.28 17.52
CA TYR A 84 -8.39 -7.70 18.87
C TYR A 84 -9.70 -7.12 19.41
N SER A 85 -10.53 -6.51 18.56
CA SER A 85 -11.87 -6.06 18.96
C SER A 85 -12.74 -7.24 19.40
N GLU A 86 -12.72 -8.37 18.67
CA GLU A 86 -13.45 -9.58 19.05
C GLU A 86 -13.00 -10.15 20.40
N ILE A 87 -11.68 -10.27 20.61
CA ILE A 87 -11.12 -10.76 21.89
C ILE A 87 -11.53 -9.83 23.04
N THR A 88 -11.48 -8.50 22.84
CA THR A 88 -11.92 -7.52 23.85
C THR A 88 -13.39 -7.73 24.21
N GLN A 89 -14.25 -7.92 23.21
CA GLN A 89 -15.69 -8.14 23.42
C GLN A 89 -15.96 -9.44 24.18
N GLN A 90 -15.22 -10.52 23.88
CA GLN A 90 -15.34 -11.79 24.57
C GLN A 90 -14.87 -11.69 26.02
N ALA A 91 -13.72 -11.06 26.28
CA ALA A 91 -13.21 -10.83 27.64
C ALA A 91 -14.21 -10.04 28.49
N ASN A 92 -14.78 -8.97 27.92
CA ASN A 92 -15.82 -8.17 28.59
C ASN A 92 -17.07 -8.98 28.91
N LYS A 93 -17.54 -9.84 28.00
CA LYS A 93 -18.70 -10.73 28.24
C LYS A 93 -18.45 -11.74 29.35
N LEU A 94 -17.20 -12.18 29.51
CA LEU A 94 -16.79 -13.17 30.51
C LEU A 94 -16.40 -12.53 31.86
N ASN A 95 -16.50 -11.21 32.02
CA ASN A 95 -16.04 -10.45 33.19
C ASN A 95 -14.56 -10.71 33.56
N ILE A 96 -13.75 -11.11 32.57
CA ILE A 96 -12.31 -11.29 32.75
C ILE A 96 -11.68 -9.90 32.62
N LYS A 97 -11.37 -9.28 33.77
CA LYS A 97 -10.63 -8.00 33.86
C LYS A 97 -9.12 -8.24 33.72
#